data_AF-A0A4Y2GS78-F1
#
_entry.id   AF-A0A4Y2GS78-F1
#
_cell.length_a   1.000
_cell.length_b   1.000
_cell.length_c   1.000
_cell.angle_alpha   90.00
_cell.angle_beta   90.00
_cell.angle_gamma   90.00
#
_symmetry.space_group_name_H-M   'P 1'
#
loop_
_entity.id
_entity.type
_entity.pdbx_description
1 polymer ?
#
loop_
_entity_poly.entity_id
_entity_poly.type
_entity_poly.pdbx_seq_one_letter_code
_entity_poly.pdbx_strand_id
1 'polypeptide(L)'
;MCSKQTWFEALPLALLGLRTVLREDINATAAELTYGTNLRVPGKFFVDSNIGIPLPDYLSRLQELMRALKPLDPVLHGQKAVYMPKDLQTCSLVFVKRGPIKRALATPFEGPFPVKKRQDKNIVVLVNGQEKVISVDRLKLAVLLSDTTSSNLSYTTKYGRKVRFRLPP
;
A
#
# COMPACT_ATOMS: atom_id res chain seq x y z
N MET A 1 -12.95 19.63 0.88
CA MET A 1 -14.20 20.08 0.25
C MET A 1 -15.26 19.00 0.42
N CYS A 2 -16.01 19.00 1.51
CA CYS A 2 -17.18 18.11 1.67
C CYS A 2 -18.43 18.93 1.36
N SER A 3 -18.83 18.96 0.08
CA SER A 3 -20.13 19.50 -0.30
C SER A 3 -21.23 18.54 0.17
N LYS A 4 -22.41 19.08 0.51
CA LYS A 4 -23.64 18.31 0.78
C LYS A 4 -24.20 17.59 -0.46
N GLN A 5 -23.51 17.63 -1.61
CA GLN A 5 -23.89 16.86 -2.78
C GLN A 5 -23.72 15.36 -2.55
N THR A 6 -24.71 14.60 -3.00
CA THR A 6 -24.62 13.16 -3.14
C THR A 6 -23.45 12.81 -4.07
N TRP A 7 -22.52 12.01 -3.57
CA TRP A 7 -21.26 11.68 -4.26
C TRP A 7 -21.46 11.13 -5.68
N PHE A 8 -22.61 10.50 -5.96
CA PHE A 8 -22.95 9.98 -7.28
C PHE A 8 -23.14 11.10 -8.33
N GLU A 9 -23.59 12.30 -7.95
CA GLU A 9 -23.75 13.43 -8.86
C GLU A 9 -22.41 14.06 -9.22
N ALA A 10 -21.48 14.07 -8.29
CA ALA A 10 -20.11 14.56 -8.50
C ALA A 10 -19.22 13.53 -9.22
N LEU A 11 -19.61 12.25 -9.24
CA LEU A 11 -18.81 11.16 -9.79
C LEU A 11 -18.48 11.34 -11.27
N PRO A 12 -19.42 11.67 -12.19
CA PRO A 12 -19.10 11.88 -13.60
C PRO A 12 -18.09 13.02 -13.80
N LEU A 13 -18.20 14.09 -13.00
CA LEU A 13 -17.29 15.23 -13.07
C LEU A 13 -15.89 14.89 -12.54
N ALA A 14 -15.81 14.18 -11.41
CA ALA A 14 -14.53 13.70 -10.87
C ALA A 14 -13.83 12.74 -11.85
N LEU A 15 -14.60 11.85 -12.48
CA LEU A 15 -14.13 10.92 -13.49
C LEU A 15 -13.67 11.61 -14.78
N LEU A 16 -14.31 12.72 -15.16
CA LEU A 16 -13.88 13.55 -16.27
C LEU A 16 -12.55 14.24 -15.92
N GLY A 17 -12.47 14.87 -14.74
CA GLY A 17 -11.24 15.51 -14.26
C GLY A 17 -10.06 14.55 -14.24
N LEU A 18 -10.21 13.36 -13.65
CA LEU A 18 -9.16 12.33 -13.63
C LEU A 18 -8.68 11.90 -15.02
N ARG A 19 -9.54 11.96 -16.04
CA ARG A 19 -9.18 11.61 -17.43
C ARG A 19 -8.44 12.71 -18.16
N THR A 20 -8.69 13.97 -17.80
CA THR A 20 -8.14 15.15 -18.48
C THR A 20 -6.98 15.79 -17.72
N VAL A 21 -6.68 15.33 -16.51
CA VAL A 21 -5.48 15.73 -15.76
C VAL A 21 -4.23 15.28 -16.50
N LEU A 22 -3.30 16.22 -16.70
CA LEU A 22 -1.98 15.96 -17.25
C LEU A 22 -1.14 15.24 -16.20
N ARG A 23 -0.56 14.10 -16.60
CA ARG A 23 0.41 13.39 -15.76
C ARG A 23 1.82 13.73 -16.24
N GLU A 24 2.55 14.49 -15.42
CA GLU A 24 3.89 14.99 -15.76
C GLU A 24 4.90 13.86 -15.99
N ASP A 25 4.80 12.72 -15.31
CA ASP A 25 5.68 11.56 -15.50
C ASP A 25 5.76 11.09 -16.97
N ILE A 26 4.64 11.20 -17.68
CA ILE A 26 4.45 10.70 -19.05
C ILE A 26 4.14 11.83 -20.05
N ASN A 27 4.04 13.08 -19.57
CA ASN A 27 3.62 14.26 -20.34
C ASN A 27 2.38 14.04 -21.21
N ALA A 28 1.41 13.26 -20.72
CA ALA A 28 0.17 12.94 -21.44
C ALA A 28 -1.03 12.85 -20.50
N THR A 29 -2.23 13.07 -21.03
CA THR A 29 -3.49 12.82 -20.30
C THR A 29 -3.99 11.39 -20.51
N ALA A 30 -4.75 10.83 -19.57
CA ALA A 30 -5.33 9.49 -19.75
C ALA A 30 -6.31 9.44 -20.94
N ALA A 31 -7.03 10.52 -21.18
CA ALA A 31 -7.86 10.73 -22.36
C ALA A 31 -7.03 10.66 -23.65
N GLU A 32 -5.90 11.38 -23.71
CA GLU A 32 -5.02 11.41 -24.88
C GLU A 32 -4.39 10.04 -25.16
N LEU A 33 -3.95 9.31 -24.14
CA LEU A 33 -3.44 7.94 -24.32
C LEU A 33 -4.50 6.97 -24.86
N THR A 34 -5.78 7.20 -24.55
CA THR A 34 -6.87 6.29 -24.96
C THR A 34 -7.45 6.67 -26.32
N TYR A 35 -7.64 7.97 -26.57
CA TYR A 35 -8.31 8.49 -27.78
C TYR A 35 -7.34 9.10 -28.80
N GLY A 36 -6.04 9.11 -28.52
CA GLY A 36 -5.00 9.72 -29.36
C GLY A 36 -5.08 11.24 -29.45
N THR A 37 -5.98 11.88 -28.71
CA THR A 37 -6.24 13.32 -28.78
C THR A 37 -6.65 13.86 -27.41
N ASN A 38 -6.31 15.12 -27.14
CA ASN A 38 -6.72 15.78 -25.92
C ASN A 38 -8.23 16.06 -25.93
N LEU A 39 -8.92 15.61 -24.88
CA LEU A 39 -10.34 15.83 -24.69
C LEU A 39 -10.60 17.32 -24.44
N ARG A 40 -11.28 17.99 -25.38
CA ARG A 40 -11.70 19.37 -25.21
C ARG A 40 -12.88 19.44 -24.25
N VAL A 41 -12.59 19.64 -22.97
CA VAL A 41 -13.62 19.88 -21.96
C VAL A 41 -14.22 21.27 -22.19
N PRO A 42 -15.55 21.41 -22.32
CA PRO A 42 -16.17 22.72 -22.36
C PRO A 42 -15.82 23.48 -21.08
N GLY A 43 -15.14 24.62 -21.19
CA GLY A 43 -14.80 25.48 -20.04
C GLY A 43 -16.01 26.15 -19.37
N LYS A 44 -17.23 25.74 -19.71
CA LYS A 44 -18.48 26.36 -19.24
C LYS A 44 -18.98 25.67 -17.95
N PHE A 45 -18.20 25.79 -16.88
CA PHE A 45 -18.69 25.58 -15.50
C PHE A 45 -19.23 26.87 -14.87
N PHE A 46 -19.17 27.99 -15.57
CA PHE A 46 -19.73 29.25 -15.12
C PHE A 46 -21.11 29.43 -15.73
N VAL A 47 -22.15 29.38 -14.89
CA VAL A 47 -23.43 29.99 -15.21
C VAL A 47 -23.14 31.47 -15.39
N ASP A 48 -23.48 32.04 -16.56
CA ASP A 48 -23.45 33.47 -16.84
C ASP A 48 -24.44 34.16 -15.88
N SER A 49 -24.03 34.34 -14.63
CA SER A 49 -24.76 35.12 -13.66
C SER A 49 -24.34 36.56 -13.92
N ASN A 50 -25.28 37.35 -14.43
CA ASN A 50 -25.18 38.80 -14.53
C ASN A 50 -24.96 39.37 -13.11
N ILE A 51 -23.71 39.39 -12.66
CA ILE A 51 -23.34 39.88 -11.34
C ILE A 51 -22.54 41.15 -11.56
N GLY A 52 -23.15 42.29 -11.25
CA GLY A 52 -22.54 43.62 -11.27
C GLY A 52 -21.48 43.82 -10.18
N ILE A 53 -20.49 42.92 -10.10
CA ILE A 53 -19.28 43.12 -9.31
C ILE A 53 -18.21 43.71 -10.25
N PRO A 54 -17.48 44.77 -9.85
CA PRO A 54 -16.39 45.29 -10.65
C PRO A 54 -15.38 44.18 -10.96
N LEU A 55 -15.09 43.99 -12.25
CA LEU A 55 -14.15 43.01 -12.80
C LEU A 55 -12.83 42.81 -12.01
N PRO A 56 -12.16 43.85 -11.44
CA PRO A 56 -10.95 43.64 -10.65
C PRO A 56 -11.14 42.81 -9.37
N ASP A 57 -12.26 42.95 -8.67
CA ASP A 57 -12.53 42.21 -7.42
C ASP A 57 -12.94 40.75 -7.69
N TYR A 58 -13.55 40.49 -8.85
CA TYR A 58 -13.86 39.14 -9.29
C TYR A 58 -12.59 38.36 -9.64
N LEU A 59 -11.67 38.99 -10.38
CA LEU A 59 -10.42 38.36 -10.80
C LEU A 59 -9.51 38.02 -9.61
N SER A 60 -9.40 38.92 -8.62
CA SER A 60 -8.61 38.67 -7.42
C SER A 60 -9.17 37.48 -6.62
N ARG A 61 -10.49 37.43 -6.43
CA ARG A 61 -11.18 36.34 -5.73
C ARG A 61 -11.09 35.02 -6.49
N LEU A 62 -11.21 35.03 -7.82
CA LEU A 62 -11.04 33.84 -8.65
C LEU A 62 -9.60 33.30 -8.58
N GLN A 63 -8.60 34.18 -8.62
CA GLN A 63 -7.21 33.78 -8.47
C GLN A 63 -6.92 33.17 -7.09
N GLU A 64 -7.51 33.70 -6.02
CA GLU A 64 -7.40 33.11 -4.69
C GLU A 64 -8.05 31.72 -4.63
N LEU A 65 -9.24 31.56 -5.22
CA LEU A 65 -9.92 30.26 -5.28
C LEU A 65 -9.13 29.24 -6.11
N MET A 66 -8.59 29.63 -7.26
CA MET A 66 -7.76 28.76 -8.10
C MET A 66 -6.44 28.40 -7.42
N ARG A 67 -5.83 29.33 -6.66
CA ARG A 67 -4.67 29.05 -5.80
C ARG A 67 -5.01 28.06 -4.69
N ALA A 68 -6.18 28.18 -4.08
CA ALA A 68 -6.66 27.24 -3.06
C ALA A 68 -7.00 25.85 -3.65
N LEU A 69 -7.37 25.79 -4.93
CA LEU A 69 -7.66 24.55 -5.67
C LEU A 69 -6.43 23.94 -6.34
N LYS A 70 -5.24 24.54 -6.20
CA LYS A 70 -4.02 24.01 -6.83
C LYS A 70 -3.80 22.58 -6.31
N PRO A 71 -3.75 21.57 -7.21
CA PRO A 71 -3.44 20.21 -6.80
C PRO A 71 -2.06 20.19 -6.13
N LEU A 72 -1.96 19.46 -5.02
CA LEU A 72 -0.69 19.27 -4.32
C LEU A 72 0.31 18.60 -5.27
N ASP A 73 1.57 19.01 -5.21
CA ASP A 73 2.62 18.43 -6.03
C ASP A 73 2.59 16.89 -5.88
N PRO A 74 2.61 16.14 -7.00
CA PRO A 74 2.53 14.70 -6.96
C PRO A 74 3.72 14.14 -6.18
N VAL A 75 3.44 13.42 -5.09
CA VAL A 75 4.48 12.73 -4.33
C VAL A 75 4.95 11.53 -5.15
N LEU A 76 6.22 11.53 -5.53
CA LEU A 76 6.88 10.44 -6.27
C LEU A 76 6.87 9.15 -5.43
N HIS A 77 5.87 8.29 -5.64
CA HIS A 77 5.74 7.02 -4.93
C HIS A 77 6.56 5.86 -5.55
N GLY A 78 7.47 6.15 -6.49
CA GLY A 78 7.98 5.15 -7.44
C GLY A 78 9.34 4.51 -7.17
N GLN A 79 10.21 5.06 -6.30
CA GLN A 79 11.62 4.64 -6.24
C GLN A 79 12.08 4.12 -4.87
N LYS A 80 11.17 3.68 -3.99
CA LYS A 80 11.62 3.17 -2.70
C LYS A 80 12.20 1.77 -2.87
N ALA A 81 13.49 1.60 -2.54
CA ALA A 81 14.13 0.31 -2.46
C ALA A 81 13.28 -0.64 -1.61
N VAL A 82 12.99 -1.83 -2.15
CA VAL A 82 12.19 -2.83 -1.44
C VAL A 82 13.01 -3.32 -0.26
N TYR A 83 12.48 -3.13 0.95
CA TYR A 83 13.12 -3.60 2.17
C TYR A 83 12.91 -5.12 2.30
N MET A 84 14.01 -5.88 2.22
CA MET A 84 14.05 -7.32 2.50
C MET A 84 14.78 -7.56 3.83
N PRO A 85 14.12 -8.14 4.85
CA PRO A 85 14.79 -8.57 6.08
C PRO A 85 15.91 -9.57 5.78
N LYS A 86 17.09 -9.38 6.40
CA LYS A 86 18.26 -10.27 6.22
C LYS A 86 17.94 -11.73 6.53
N ASP A 87 17.12 -11.94 7.55
CA ASP A 87 16.65 -13.26 7.96
C ASP A 87 15.91 -13.95 6.81
N LEU A 88 14.98 -13.28 6.12
CA LEU A 88 14.23 -13.90 5.02
C LEU A 88 15.09 -14.24 3.79
N GLN A 89 16.29 -13.66 3.66
CA GLN A 89 17.22 -14.00 2.59
C GLN A 89 17.86 -15.38 2.77
N THR A 90 18.14 -15.80 4.00
CA THR A 90 18.87 -17.05 4.29
C THR A 90 17.97 -18.19 4.73
N CYS A 91 16.74 -17.91 5.13
CA CYS A 91 15.94 -18.89 5.86
C CYS A 91 15.20 -19.93 5.02
N SER A 92 15.26 -21.18 5.46
CA SER A 92 14.65 -22.33 4.76
C SER A 92 13.14 -22.42 4.90
N LEU A 93 12.58 -21.92 6.01
CA LEU A 93 11.16 -22.06 6.36
C LEU A 93 10.56 -20.70 6.75
N VAL A 94 9.31 -20.49 6.36
CA VAL A 94 8.58 -19.24 6.62
C VAL A 94 7.13 -19.49 7.02
N PHE A 95 6.64 -18.66 7.93
CA PHE A 95 5.24 -18.52 8.27
C PHE A 95 4.55 -17.53 7.33
N VAL A 96 3.37 -17.91 6.83
CA VAL A 96 2.58 -17.09 5.90
C VAL A 96 1.40 -16.46 6.63
N LYS A 97 1.22 -15.15 6.51
CA LYS A 97 0.09 -14.42 7.10
C LYS A 97 -1.21 -14.72 6.37
N ARG A 98 -2.26 -15.11 7.10
CA ARG A 98 -3.62 -15.29 6.56
C ARG A 98 -4.24 -13.97 6.11
N GLY A 99 -5.15 -14.08 5.15
CA GLY A 99 -5.95 -12.96 4.64
C GLY A 99 -6.86 -12.30 5.70
N PRO A 100 -7.60 -11.25 5.30
CA PRO A 100 -8.34 -10.37 6.23
C PRO A 100 -9.49 -11.07 6.97
N ILE A 101 -10.09 -12.11 6.40
CA ILE A 101 -11.22 -12.83 7.02
C ILE A 101 -10.67 -13.90 7.96
N LYS A 102 -10.89 -13.72 9.27
CA LYS A 102 -10.47 -14.68 10.32
C LYS A 102 -11.68 -15.16 11.08
N ARG A 103 -11.77 -16.47 11.33
CA ARG A 103 -12.64 -17.00 12.39
C ARG A 103 -12.07 -16.57 13.75
N ALA A 104 -12.94 -16.40 14.75
CA ALA A 104 -12.50 -16.12 16.11
C ALA A 104 -11.47 -17.19 16.56
N LEU A 105 -10.40 -16.75 17.21
CA LEU A 105 -9.31 -17.60 17.73
C LEU A 105 -8.48 -18.35 16.66
N ALA A 106 -8.62 -18.02 15.37
CA ALA A 106 -7.76 -18.60 14.34
C ALA A 106 -6.34 -18.00 14.37
N THR A 107 -5.32 -18.83 14.16
CA THR A 107 -3.93 -18.37 14.11
C THR A 107 -3.73 -17.37 12.96
N PRO A 108 -3.02 -16.25 13.18
CA PRO A 108 -2.82 -15.22 12.16
C PRO A 108 -1.84 -15.64 11.07
N PHE A 109 -1.00 -16.64 11.37
CA PHE A 109 -0.05 -17.24 10.45
C PHE A 109 -0.34 -18.73 10.30
N GLU A 110 -0.05 -19.26 9.13
CA GLU A 110 -0.04 -20.68 8.82
C GLU A 110 1.38 -21.16 8.63
N GLY A 111 1.64 -22.35 9.18
CA GLY A 111 2.70 -23.31 8.84
C GLY A 111 4.14 -22.79 8.78
N PRO A 112 5.14 -23.59 9.14
CA PRO A 112 6.45 -23.42 8.54
C PRO A 112 6.41 -24.03 7.13
N PHE A 113 6.37 -23.18 6.11
CA PHE A 113 6.42 -23.62 4.71
C PHE A 113 7.83 -23.46 4.13
N PRO A 114 8.30 -24.41 3.31
CA PRO A 114 9.64 -24.31 2.75
C PRO A 114 9.71 -23.29 1.61
N VAL A 115 10.79 -22.50 1.61
CA VAL A 115 11.09 -21.51 0.58
C VAL A 115 11.75 -22.19 -0.62
N LYS A 116 11.20 -21.99 -1.82
CA LYS A 116 11.72 -22.54 -3.08
C LYS A 116 12.59 -21.56 -3.84
N LYS A 117 12.10 -20.34 -4.02
CA LYS A 117 12.78 -19.27 -4.78
C LYS A 117 12.61 -17.93 -4.07
N ARG A 118 13.61 -17.08 -4.15
CA ARG A 118 13.59 -15.71 -3.59
C ARG A 118 13.72 -14.71 -4.73
N GLN A 119 12.91 -13.67 -4.70
CA GLN A 119 12.98 -12.49 -5.57
C GLN A 119 13.04 -11.24 -4.67
N ASP A 120 13.09 -10.05 -5.26
CA ASP A 120 13.32 -8.81 -4.51
C ASP A 120 12.20 -8.48 -3.49
N LYS A 121 10.93 -8.52 -3.92
CA LYS A 121 9.76 -8.24 -3.06
C LYS A 121 8.94 -9.48 -2.71
N ASN A 122 9.15 -10.56 -3.44
CA ASN A 122 8.31 -11.75 -3.41
C ASN A 122 9.16 -13.00 -3.19
N ILE A 123 8.62 -13.95 -2.45
CA ILE A 123 9.24 -15.25 -2.20
C ILE A 123 8.25 -16.33 -2.64
N VAL A 124 8.77 -17.33 -3.35
CA VAL A 124 8.02 -18.51 -3.76
C VAL A 124 8.09 -19.54 -2.64
N VAL A 125 6.93 -19.87 -2.09
CA VAL A 125 6.76 -20.74 -0.93
C VAL A 125 5.91 -21.95 -1.34
N LEU A 126 6.29 -23.15 -0.88
CA LEU A 126 5.52 -24.36 -1.15
C LEU A 126 4.43 -24.54 -0.09
N VAL A 127 3.18 -24.26 -0.46
CA VAL A 127 2.01 -24.39 0.42
C VAL A 127 1.13 -25.51 -0.10
N ASN A 128 0.95 -26.58 0.70
CA ASN A 128 0.13 -27.75 0.34
C ASN A 128 0.55 -28.39 -1.01
N GLY A 129 1.85 -28.45 -1.29
CA GLY A 129 2.39 -29.00 -2.55
C GLY A 129 2.31 -28.07 -3.76
N GLN A 130 1.75 -26.87 -3.61
CA GLN A 130 1.69 -25.86 -4.69
C GLN A 130 2.66 -24.70 -4.41
N GLU A 131 3.35 -24.24 -5.44
CA GLU A 131 4.19 -23.06 -5.37
C GLU A 131 3.32 -21.79 -5.39
N LYS A 132 3.45 -20.96 -4.36
CA LYS A 132 2.75 -19.67 -4.25
C LYS A 132 3.74 -18.53 -4.13
N VAL A 133 3.51 -17.48 -4.91
CA VAL A 133 4.29 -16.24 -4.85
C VAL A 133 3.69 -15.34 -3.76
N ILE A 134 4.47 -15.02 -2.73
CA ILE A 134 4.01 -14.27 -1.56
C ILE A 134 4.93 -13.07 -1.33
N SER A 135 4.35 -11.90 -1.09
CA SER A 135 5.12 -10.70 -0.76
C SER A 135 5.80 -10.84 0.61
N VAL A 136 7.00 -10.28 0.74
CA VAL A 136 7.80 -10.26 1.98
C VAL A 136 7.00 -9.73 3.18
N ASP A 137 6.14 -8.74 2.97
CA ASP A 137 5.28 -8.16 4.02
C ASP A 137 4.29 -9.15 4.67
N ARG A 138 4.05 -10.30 4.03
CA ARG A 138 3.16 -11.36 4.52
C ARG A 138 3.92 -12.55 5.07
N LEU A 139 5.25 -12.47 5.15
CA LEU A 139 6.12 -13.55 5.57
C LEU A 139 6.75 -13.22 6.92
N LYS A 140 6.88 -14.26 7.73
CA LYS A 140 7.65 -14.23 8.98
C LYS A 140 8.59 -15.43 8.98
N LEU A 141 9.80 -15.26 9.48
CA LEU A 141 10.73 -16.36 9.63
C LEU A 141 10.13 -17.45 10.54
N ALA A 142 10.24 -18.71 10.11
CA ALA A 142 10.10 -19.87 10.97
C ALA A 142 11.49 -20.40 11.39
N VAL A 143 11.83 -20.26 12.68
CA VAL A 143 13.01 -20.89 13.26
C VAL A 143 12.59 -22.25 13.81
N LEU A 144 13.06 -23.33 13.18
CA LEU A 144 13.07 -24.64 13.85
C LEU A 144 14.26 -24.65 14.79
N LEU A 145 14.00 -24.86 16.08
CA LEU A 145 15.04 -25.26 17.00
C LEU A 145 15.43 -26.68 16.56
N SER A 146 16.58 -26.82 15.92
CA SER A 146 17.17 -28.14 15.71
C SER A 146 17.35 -28.80 17.07
N ASP A 147 17.11 -30.12 17.17
CA ASP A 147 17.31 -30.99 18.35
C ASP A 147 18.80 -31.10 18.77
N THR A 148 19.53 -30.00 18.69
CA THR A 148 20.92 -29.86 19.11
C THR A 148 20.97 -28.87 20.27
N THR A 149 20.23 -29.18 21.33
CA THR A 149 20.74 -28.99 22.68
C THR A 149 20.01 -29.96 23.58
N SER A 150 20.60 -31.14 23.69
CA SER A 150 20.79 -31.81 24.97
C SER A 150 20.40 -30.92 26.15
N SER A 151 19.35 -31.36 26.84
CA SER A 151 19.07 -31.11 28.25
C SER A 151 20.19 -30.38 29.02
N ASN A 152 19.84 -29.26 29.68
CA ASN A 152 20.55 -28.64 30.83
C ASN A 152 21.21 -27.25 30.63
N LEU A 153 20.65 -26.34 29.82
CA LEU A 153 20.98 -24.92 30.00
C LEU A 153 20.18 -24.34 31.18
N SER A 154 20.83 -24.18 32.34
CA SER A 154 20.27 -23.43 33.47
C SER A 154 20.30 -21.94 33.15
N TYR A 155 19.14 -21.30 33.01
CA TYR A 155 19.06 -19.85 32.82
C TYR A 155 19.03 -19.17 34.18
N THR A 156 19.94 -18.23 34.43
CA THR A 156 19.92 -17.42 35.67
C THR A 156 19.21 -16.11 35.39
N THR A 157 18.12 -15.87 36.10
CA THR A 157 17.39 -14.59 36.05
C THR A 157 18.27 -13.45 36.56
N LYS A 158 17.89 -12.20 36.26
CA LYS A 158 18.58 -10.98 36.75
C LYS A 158 18.74 -10.92 38.28
N TYR A 159 17.97 -11.73 39.01
CA TYR A 159 17.97 -11.86 40.47
C TYR A 159 18.69 -13.13 40.97
N GLY A 160 19.50 -13.79 40.12
CA GLY A 160 20.31 -14.94 40.52
C GLY A 160 19.57 -16.28 40.60
N ARG A 161 18.25 -16.33 40.34
CA ARG A 161 17.49 -17.60 40.37
C ARG A 161 17.72 -18.41 39.10
N LYS A 162 18.15 -19.67 39.26
CA LYS A 162 18.26 -20.65 38.18
C LYS A 162 16.87 -21.19 37.81
N VAL A 163 16.50 -21.08 36.55
CA VAL A 163 15.24 -21.58 35.99
C VAL A 163 15.56 -22.64 34.94
N ARG A 164 14.79 -23.73 34.95
CA ARG A 164 14.87 -24.82 33.98
C ARG A 164 13.55 -24.91 33.24
N PHE A 165 13.59 -24.66 31.94
CA PHE A 165 12.42 -24.87 31.09
C PHE A 165 12.39 -26.34 30.65
N ARG A 166 11.28 -27.03 30.91
CA ARG A 166 10.99 -28.33 30.31
C ARG A 166 10.00 -28.07 29.18
N LEU A 167 10.44 -28.23 27.94
CA LEU A 167 9.53 -28.25 26.80
C LEU A 167 9.03 -29.69 26.62
N PRO A 168 7.72 -29.92 26.40
CA PRO A 168 7.21 -31.24 26.05
C PRO A 168 7.73 -31.68 24.67
N PRO A 169 7.87 -33.00 24.44
CA PRO A 169 8.33 -33.56 23.18
C PRO A 169 7.36 -33.29 22.02
#